data_AF-A0A3M2DZI5-F1
#
_entry.id   AF-A0A3M2DZI5-F1
#
_cell.length_a   1.000
_cell.length_b   1.000
_cell.length_c   1.000
_cell.angle_alpha   90.00
_cell.angle_beta   90.00
_cell.angle_gamma   90.00
#
_symmetry.space_group_name_H-M   'P 1'
#
loop_
_entity.id
_entity.type
_entity.pdbx_description
1 polymer ?
#
loop_
_entity_poly.entity_id
_entity_poly.type
_entity_poly.pdbx_seq_one_letter_code
_entity_poly.pdbx_strand_id
1 'polypeptide(L)'
;MPFLSPLRYPGSKRRLMMYVEQVLEVNHFRPHLYVEPFVGGGSVALHLLQNRKVDKIILVDLDPWVASFWKTVFWDSKWLIEQIERAPVTLEAWRVAKKSTPTTTREQAWICLFLNRTSFSGILRPEVGPLGGRSQASPYKIDCRFPRRTLIERVRRIAALREYVYAVWNVSWEEGLQMIRAEQRKGKLPNDKVFFYLDPPFFEKAEKLYRHYFSEADHLALRDALLQLQDKWLLSYDSAEQVEVLYGKALALGKNGTKRSDVEWLYSLSLRERKLGKEVILSNLEVLPEFNGRQ
;
A
#
# COMPACT_ATOMS: atom_id res chain seq x y z
N MET A 1 1.81 -12.05 -14.31
CA MET A 1 1.97 -12.94 -13.12
C MET A 1 0.79 -12.76 -12.16
N PRO A 2 0.51 -13.73 -11.25
CA PRO A 2 -0.64 -13.64 -10.36
C PRO A 2 -0.42 -12.61 -9.24
N PHE A 3 -1.49 -11.89 -8.89
CA PHE A 3 -1.50 -10.90 -7.82
C PHE A 3 -1.12 -11.52 -6.47
N LEU A 4 -0.08 -10.99 -5.82
CA LEU A 4 0.51 -11.56 -4.61
C LEU A 4 -0.11 -11.08 -3.30
N SER A 5 -0.59 -9.83 -3.19
CA SER A 5 -1.00 -9.32 -1.88
C SER A 5 -2.11 -10.18 -1.25
N PRO A 6 -1.95 -10.67 -0.01
CA PRO A 6 -3.00 -11.41 0.69
C PRO A 6 -4.14 -10.48 1.13
N LEU A 7 -3.84 -9.20 1.34
CA LEU A 7 -4.79 -8.20 1.82
C LEU A 7 -5.72 -7.71 0.71
N ARG A 8 -6.93 -7.31 1.11
CA ARG A 8 -7.89 -6.54 0.34
C ARG A 8 -7.80 -5.11 0.85
N TYR A 9 -7.01 -4.28 0.18
CA TYR A 9 -6.93 -2.88 0.53
C TYR A 9 -7.83 -2.06 -0.40
N PRO A 10 -8.62 -1.11 0.13
CA PRO A 10 -9.34 -0.14 -0.70
C PRO A 10 -8.40 0.51 -1.72
N GLY A 11 -8.90 0.75 -2.93
CA GLY A 11 -8.10 1.37 -4.00
C GLY A 11 -7.19 0.40 -4.75
N SER A 12 -7.37 -0.92 -4.66
CA SER A 12 -6.50 -1.95 -5.26
C SER A 12 -5.81 -1.51 -6.57
N LYS A 13 -4.56 -1.08 -6.42
CA LYS A 13 -3.78 -0.31 -7.39
C LYS A 13 -3.19 -1.17 -8.50
N ARG A 14 -3.87 -2.23 -8.90
CA ARG A 14 -3.32 -3.21 -9.85
C ARG A 14 -2.82 -2.55 -11.12
N ARG A 15 -3.54 -1.54 -11.60
CA ARG A 15 -3.11 -0.80 -12.78
C ARG A 15 -1.98 0.19 -12.50
N LEU A 16 -1.96 0.80 -11.31
CA LEU A 16 -0.85 1.65 -10.93
C LEU A 16 0.46 0.87 -10.75
N MET A 17 0.42 -0.41 -10.36
CA MET A 17 1.64 -1.25 -10.34
C MET A 17 2.31 -1.28 -11.71
N MET A 18 1.52 -1.44 -12.78
CA MET A 18 2.00 -1.42 -14.16
C MET A 18 2.49 -0.02 -14.56
N TYR A 19 1.78 1.02 -14.13
CA TYR A 19 2.18 2.39 -14.38
C TYR A 19 3.52 2.74 -13.72
N VAL A 20 3.73 2.37 -12.45
CA VAL A 20 4.99 2.60 -11.74
C VAL A 20 6.12 1.83 -12.41
N GLU A 21 5.90 0.58 -12.82
CA GLU A 21 6.87 -0.18 -13.62
C GLU A 21 7.21 0.56 -14.93
N GLN A 22 6.21 0.99 -15.69
CA GLN A 22 6.42 1.72 -16.94
C GLN A 22 7.18 3.03 -16.72
N VAL A 23 6.86 3.78 -15.67
CA VAL A 23 7.58 4.99 -15.26
C VAL A 23 9.07 4.69 -15.04
N LEU A 24 9.38 3.62 -14.30
CA LEU A 24 10.78 3.22 -14.08
C LEU A 24 11.48 2.85 -15.39
N GLU A 25 10.79 2.14 -16.29
CA GLU A 25 11.32 1.71 -17.58
C GLU A 25 11.63 2.87 -18.53
N VAL A 26 10.69 3.81 -18.72
CA VAL A 26 10.87 4.95 -19.65
C VAL A 26 11.94 5.93 -19.18
N ASN A 27 12.22 5.98 -17.87
CA ASN A 27 13.32 6.77 -17.31
C ASN A 27 14.62 5.98 -17.21
N HIS A 28 14.67 4.73 -17.70
CA HIS A 28 15.80 3.81 -17.56
C HIS A 28 16.32 3.71 -16.11
N PHE A 29 15.40 3.83 -15.15
CA PHE A 29 15.72 3.93 -13.73
C PHE A 29 15.39 2.62 -13.03
N ARG A 30 16.42 1.86 -12.66
CA ARG A 30 16.30 0.66 -11.83
C ARG A 30 16.73 0.98 -10.39
N PRO A 31 15.80 1.07 -9.43
CA PRO A 31 16.13 1.40 -8.05
C PRO A 31 16.97 0.31 -7.36
N HIS A 32 18.05 0.72 -6.71
CA HIS A 32 18.75 -0.16 -5.76
C HIS A 32 17.92 -0.33 -4.48
N LEU A 33 17.25 0.75 -4.06
CA LEU A 33 16.34 0.76 -2.93
C LEU A 33 15.01 1.39 -3.33
N TYR A 34 13.94 0.61 -3.21
CA TYR A 34 12.57 1.09 -3.32
C TYR A 34 11.96 1.24 -1.93
N VAL A 35 11.29 2.35 -1.69
CA VAL A 35 10.67 2.69 -0.40
C VAL A 35 9.20 2.99 -0.62
N GLU A 36 8.33 2.34 0.16
CA GLU A 36 6.88 2.62 0.16
C GLU A 36 6.48 3.09 1.56
N PRO A 37 6.43 4.41 1.81
CA PRO A 37 6.14 4.96 3.13
C PRO A 37 4.70 4.71 3.63
N PHE A 38 3.82 4.32 2.72
CA PHE A 38 2.39 4.08 2.93
C PHE A 38 2.01 2.72 2.33
N VAL A 39 2.66 1.64 2.81
CA VAL A 39 2.59 0.34 2.13
C VAL A 39 1.16 -0.18 2.00
N GLY A 40 0.32 -0.08 3.04
CA GLY A 40 -1.04 -0.61 3.02
C GLY A 40 -1.09 -2.07 2.53
N GLY A 41 -1.66 -2.27 1.34
CA GLY A 41 -1.75 -3.57 0.67
C GLY A 41 -0.46 -4.06 -0.02
N GLY A 42 0.59 -3.25 -0.11
CA GLY A 42 1.93 -3.61 -0.63
C GLY A 42 1.97 -4.08 -2.07
N SER A 43 0.95 -3.74 -2.87
CA SER A 43 0.80 -4.32 -4.20
C SER A 43 1.90 -3.85 -5.15
N VAL A 44 2.29 -2.58 -5.10
CA VAL A 44 3.32 -2.01 -5.97
C VAL A 44 4.70 -2.58 -5.61
N ALA A 45 5.10 -2.51 -4.32
CA ALA A 45 6.33 -3.12 -3.85
C ALA A 45 6.47 -4.59 -4.27
N LEU A 46 5.45 -5.42 -4.02
CA LEU A 46 5.50 -6.85 -4.33
C LEU A 46 5.59 -7.11 -5.84
N HIS A 47 4.89 -6.32 -6.66
CA HIS A 47 4.94 -6.44 -8.10
C HIS A 47 6.34 -6.11 -8.63
N LEU A 48 6.93 -4.99 -8.20
CA LEU A 48 8.27 -4.60 -8.63
C LEU A 48 9.33 -5.60 -8.18
N LEU A 49 9.23 -6.08 -6.94
CA LEU A 49 10.17 -7.05 -6.38
C LEU A 49 10.07 -8.41 -7.09
N GLN A 50 8.85 -8.91 -7.31
CA GLN A 50 8.62 -10.19 -8.00
C GLN A 50 9.12 -10.16 -9.45
N ASN A 51 8.99 -9.03 -10.13
CA ASN A 51 9.44 -8.84 -11.51
C ASN A 51 10.91 -8.38 -11.60
N ARG A 52 11.65 -8.35 -10.49
CA ARG A 52 13.07 -7.94 -10.41
C ARG A 52 13.33 -6.54 -11.01
N LYS A 53 12.36 -5.63 -10.83
CA LYS A 53 12.45 -4.23 -11.28
C LYS A 53 13.13 -3.33 -10.26
N VAL A 54 13.30 -3.83 -9.03
CA VAL A 54 14.01 -3.19 -7.93
C VAL A 54 14.89 -4.23 -7.25
N ASP A 55 16.01 -3.82 -6.68
CA ASP A 55 16.93 -4.78 -6.04
C ASP A 55 16.48 -5.11 -4.61
N LYS A 56 16.12 -4.09 -3.82
CA LYS A 56 15.60 -4.27 -2.46
C LYS A 56 14.51 -3.27 -2.10
N ILE A 57 13.68 -3.64 -1.13
CA ILE A 57 12.57 -2.80 -0.64
C ILE A 57 12.67 -2.46 0.85
N ILE A 58 12.12 -1.31 1.22
CA ILE A 58 11.70 -0.95 2.59
C ILE A 58 10.21 -0.63 2.55
N LEU A 59 9.46 -1.19 3.49
CA LEU A 59 8.03 -0.93 3.65
C LEU A 59 7.80 -0.19 4.96
N VAL A 60 6.98 0.85 4.94
CA VAL A 60 6.59 1.58 6.15
C VAL A 60 5.08 1.70 6.19
N ASP A 61 4.53 1.57 7.39
CA ASP A 61 3.12 1.89 7.65
C ASP A 61 2.97 2.46 9.06
N LEU A 62 2.09 3.44 9.21
CA LEU A 62 1.75 3.98 10.52
C LEU A 62 0.85 3.00 11.30
N ASP A 63 0.03 2.19 10.60
CA ASP A 63 -0.82 1.22 11.28
C ASP A 63 0.01 0.03 11.80
N PRO A 64 0.07 -0.19 13.13
CA PRO A 64 0.83 -1.29 13.73
C PRO A 64 0.37 -2.66 13.23
N TRP A 65 -0.91 -2.83 12.88
CA TRP A 65 -1.45 -4.09 12.39
C TRP A 65 -0.95 -4.39 10.97
N VAL A 66 -0.87 -3.37 10.11
CA VAL A 66 -0.39 -3.52 8.74
C VAL A 66 1.12 -3.77 8.74
N ALA A 67 1.89 -2.98 9.49
CA ALA A 67 3.33 -3.18 9.61
C ALA A 67 3.66 -4.55 10.23
N SER A 68 2.97 -4.96 11.30
CA SER A 68 3.15 -6.28 11.90
C SER A 68 2.75 -7.42 10.96
N PHE A 69 1.70 -7.24 10.15
CA PHE A 69 1.35 -8.19 9.11
C PHE A 69 2.49 -8.41 8.12
N TRP A 70 3.04 -7.34 7.54
CA TRP A 70 4.15 -7.45 6.60
C TRP A 70 5.41 -8.03 7.24
N LYS A 71 5.76 -7.63 8.47
CA LYS A 71 6.85 -8.25 9.25
C LYS A 71 6.64 -9.77 9.38
N THR A 72 5.44 -10.19 9.77
CA THR A 72 5.14 -11.61 9.97
C THR A 72 5.17 -12.38 8.65
N VAL A 73 4.67 -11.81 7.56
CA VAL A 73 4.72 -12.44 6.23
C VAL A 73 6.15 -12.73 5.78
N PHE A 74 7.10 -11.82 6.04
CA PHE A 74 8.49 -12.01 5.60
C PHE A 74 9.33 -12.83 6.58
N TRP A 75 9.17 -12.66 7.90
CA TRP A 75 10.06 -13.25 8.91
C TRP A 75 9.45 -14.39 9.73
N ASP A 76 8.13 -14.56 9.72
CA ASP A 76 7.42 -15.56 10.53
C ASP A 76 6.25 -16.20 9.78
N SER A 77 6.50 -16.47 8.49
CA SER A 77 5.49 -16.93 7.54
C SER A 77 4.90 -18.29 7.90
N LYS A 78 5.70 -19.19 8.48
CA LYS A 78 5.24 -20.52 8.92
C LYS A 78 4.14 -20.39 9.97
N TRP A 79 4.36 -19.57 10.99
CA TRP A 79 3.36 -19.31 12.02
C TRP A 79 2.08 -18.72 11.42
N LEU A 80 2.20 -17.74 10.52
CA LEU A 80 1.03 -17.13 9.87
C LEU A 80 0.24 -18.14 9.01
N ILE A 81 0.94 -19.03 8.29
CA ILE A 81 0.32 -20.11 7.51
C ILE A 81 -0.47 -21.05 8.42
N GLU A 82 0.07 -21.46 9.55
CA GLU A 82 -0.64 -22.30 10.53
C GLU A 82 -1.92 -21.62 11.05
N GLN A 83 -1.88 -20.30 11.30
CA GLN A 83 -3.08 -19.55 11.66
C GLN A 83 -4.12 -19.57 10.53
N ILE A 84 -3.69 -19.34 9.27
CA ILE A 84 -4.57 -19.39 8.11
C ILE A 84 -5.17 -20.78 7.91
N GLU A 85 -4.46 -21.86 8.22
CA GLU A 85 -4.96 -23.23 8.09
C GLU A 85 -6.04 -23.54 9.14
N ARG A 86 -5.82 -23.14 10.39
CA ARG A 86 -6.64 -23.54 11.54
C ARG A 86 -7.79 -22.59 11.86
N ALA A 87 -7.77 -21.36 11.35
CA ALA A 87 -8.70 -20.33 11.79
C ALA A 87 -10.18 -20.69 11.56
N PRO A 88 -11.04 -20.66 12.59
CA PRO A 88 -12.48 -20.77 12.38
C PRO A 88 -13.01 -19.48 11.72
N VAL A 89 -13.51 -19.56 10.48
CA VAL A 89 -14.04 -18.40 9.76
C VAL A 89 -15.54 -18.26 10.04
N THR A 90 -15.86 -17.88 11.28
CA THR A 90 -17.23 -17.76 11.77
C THR A 90 -17.51 -16.33 12.25
N LEU A 91 -18.79 -15.97 12.35
CA LEU A 91 -19.19 -14.69 12.96
C LEU A 91 -18.66 -14.54 14.39
N GLU A 92 -18.58 -15.65 15.14
CA GLU A 92 -18.11 -15.60 16.52
C GLU A 92 -16.62 -15.30 16.61
N ALA A 93 -15.80 -16.00 15.81
CA ALA A 93 -14.38 -15.69 15.69
C ALA A 93 -14.14 -14.24 15.24
N TRP A 94 -14.98 -13.72 14.34
CA TRP A 94 -14.95 -12.31 13.93
C TRP A 94 -15.27 -11.35 15.07
N ARG A 95 -16.30 -11.63 15.88
CA ARG A 95 -16.64 -10.79 17.04
C ARG A 95 -15.52 -10.78 18.07
N VAL A 96 -14.90 -11.94 18.34
CA VAL A 96 -13.73 -12.05 19.22
C VAL A 96 -12.58 -11.21 18.67
N ALA A 97 -12.25 -11.36 17.38
CA ALA A 97 -11.20 -10.57 16.73
C ALA A 97 -11.47 -9.05 16.80
N LYS A 98 -12.72 -8.61 16.59
CA LYS A 98 -13.09 -7.18 16.66
C LYS A 98 -12.97 -6.57 18.06
N LYS A 99 -13.10 -7.38 19.11
CA LYS A 99 -12.96 -6.95 20.51
C LYS A 99 -11.54 -7.11 21.05
N SER A 100 -10.66 -7.74 20.28
CA SER A 100 -9.29 -7.99 20.71
C SER A 100 -8.46 -6.71 20.73
N THR A 101 -7.49 -6.67 21.65
CA THR A 101 -6.49 -5.62 21.78
C THR A 101 -5.10 -6.24 21.57
N PRO A 102 -4.71 -6.58 20.32
CA PRO A 102 -3.49 -7.33 20.06
C PRO A 102 -2.25 -6.49 20.41
N THR A 103 -1.35 -7.06 21.21
CA THR A 103 -0.14 -6.35 21.71
C THR A 103 1.13 -6.85 21.05
N THR A 104 1.17 -8.12 20.65
CA THR A 104 2.34 -8.71 19.99
C THR A 104 2.27 -8.58 18.46
N THR A 105 3.43 -8.61 17.80
CA THR A 105 3.50 -8.60 16.32
C THR A 105 2.69 -9.73 15.69
N ARG A 106 2.73 -10.93 16.27
CA ARG A 106 1.95 -12.09 15.81
C ARG A 106 0.45 -11.83 15.90
N GLU A 107 -0.04 -11.43 17.06
CA GLU A 107 -1.47 -11.13 17.25
C GLU A 107 -1.93 -10.03 16.30
N GLN A 108 -1.17 -8.94 16.19
CA GLN A 108 -1.49 -7.82 15.30
C GLN A 108 -1.55 -8.25 13.83
N ALA A 109 -0.60 -9.07 13.38
CA ALA A 109 -0.59 -9.63 12.03
C ALA A 109 -1.79 -10.53 11.76
N TRP A 110 -2.14 -11.39 12.72
CA TRP A 110 -3.30 -12.27 12.62
C TRP A 110 -4.60 -11.48 12.56
N ILE A 111 -4.81 -10.53 13.47
CA ILE A 111 -5.99 -9.67 13.51
C ILE A 111 -6.10 -8.85 12.21
N CYS A 112 -4.98 -8.30 11.72
CA CYS A 112 -4.92 -7.62 10.43
C CYS A 112 -5.47 -8.49 9.31
N LEU A 113 -4.88 -9.67 9.09
CA LEU A 113 -5.26 -10.55 8.00
C LEU A 113 -6.70 -11.06 8.16
N PHE A 114 -7.04 -11.56 9.35
CA PHE A 114 -8.35 -12.16 9.58
C PHE A 114 -9.46 -11.15 9.37
N LEU A 115 -9.41 -9.98 10.01
CA LEU A 115 -10.42 -8.94 9.85
C LEU A 115 -10.44 -8.38 8.42
N ASN A 116 -9.29 -8.21 7.77
CA ASN A 116 -9.22 -7.76 6.39
C ASN A 116 -9.93 -8.74 5.41
N ARG A 117 -9.86 -10.04 5.67
CA ARG A 117 -10.49 -11.04 4.80
C ARG A 117 -11.96 -11.30 5.13
N THR A 118 -12.41 -10.95 6.34
CA THR A 118 -13.74 -11.29 6.86
C THR A 118 -14.63 -10.07 7.14
N SER A 119 -14.13 -8.84 6.98
CA SER A 119 -14.90 -7.60 7.12
C SER A 119 -15.32 -7.03 5.76
N PHE A 120 -16.38 -6.22 5.75
CA PHE A 120 -16.86 -5.58 4.52
C PHE A 120 -15.73 -4.76 3.86
N SER A 121 -15.51 -5.01 2.56
CA SER A 121 -14.42 -4.41 1.76
C SER A 121 -12.99 -4.55 2.30
N GLY A 122 -12.78 -5.37 3.34
CA GLY A 122 -11.49 -5.53 4.01
C GLY A 122 -11.03 -4.32 4.83
N ILE A 123 -11.94 -3.42 5.16
CA ILE A 123 -11.67 -2.25 5.98
C ILE A 123 -11.48 -2.69 7.44
N LEU A 124 -10.41 -2.21 8.07
CA LEU A 124 -10.01 -2.58 9.45
C LEU A 124 -10.63 -1.69 10.54
N ARG A 125 -11.43 -0.69 10.16
CA ARG A 125 -12.03 0.26 11.11
C ARG A 125 -13.00 -0.42 12.09
N PRO A 126 -13.12 0.08 13.33
CA PRO A 126 -14.01 -0.48 14.36
C PRO A 126 -15.48 -0.56 13.93
N GLU A 127 -15.97 0.39 13.15
CA GLU A 127 -17.38 0.55 12.77
C GLU A 127 -17.81 -0.43 11.67
N VAL A 128 -16.84 -1.00 10.95
CA VAL A 128 -17.12 -1.90 9.82
C VAL A 128 -17.54 -3.28 10.31
N GLY A 129 -18.67 -3.75 9.75
CA GLY A 129 -19.26 -5.05 10.03
C GLY A 129 -18.64 -6.21 9.24
N PRO A 130 -19.07 -7.46 9.55
CA PRO A 130 -18.58 -8.64 8.86
C PRO A 130 -19.04 -8.65 7.41
N LEU A 131 -18.24 -9.27 6.55
CA LEU A 131 -18.62 -9.61 5.20
C LEU A 131 -19.88 -10.49 5.23
N GLY A 132 -20.87 -10.15 4.40
CA GLY A 132 -22.17 -10.81 4.37
C GLY A 132 -23.19 -10.29 5.38
N GLY A 133 -22.81 -9.31 6.21
CA GLY A 133 -23.69 -8.69 7.20
C GLY A 133 -23.86 -9.53 8.47
N ARG A 134 -24.38 -8.91 9.54
CA ARG A 134 -24.53 -9.58 10.84
C ARG A 134 -25.49 -10.78 10.82
N SER A 135 -26.52 -10.72 9.97
CA SER A 135 -27.48 -11.81 9.74
C SER A 135 -26.98 -12.86 8.74
N GLN A 136 -25.85 -12.62 8.07
CA GLN A 136 -25.33 -13.47 6.99
C GLN A 136 -26.36 -13.74 5.89
N ALA A 137 -27.28 -12.79 5.61
CA ALA A 137 -28.29 -12.94 4.58
C ALA A 137 -27.75 -12.73 3.14
N SER A 138 -26.58 -12.10 3.00
CA SER A 138 -25.93 -11.91 1.70
C SER A 138 -25.53 -13.24 1.04
N PRO A 139 -25.45 -13.32 -0.30
CA PRO A 139 -24.77 -14.42 -0.98
C PRO A 139 -23.27 -14.46 -0.69
N TYR A 140 -22.66 -13.33 -0.32
CA TYR A 140 -21.24 -13.25 0.04
C TYR A 140 -21.06 -13.49 1.54
N LYS A 141 -21.02 -14.76 1.96
CA LYS A 141 -20.81 -15.16 3.36
C LYS A 141 -19.44 -14.72 3.88
N ILE A 142 -19.27 -14.74 5.20
CA ILE A 142 -18.06 -14.28 5.90
C ILE A 142 -16.76 -14.95 5.41
N ASP A 143 -16.85 -16.20 4.94
CA ASP A 143 -15.73 -17.03 4.50
C ASP A 143 -15.44 -16.95 3.00
N CYS A 144 -16.34 -16.37 2.19
CA CYS A 144 -16.20 -16.36 0.73
C CYS A 144 -14.95 -15.60 0.24
N ARG A 145 -14.36 -14.77 1.09
CA ARG A 145 -13.10 -14.07 0.86
C ARG A 145 -11.97 -14.61 1.74
N PHE A 146 -12.06 -15.81 2.30
CA PHE A 146 -10.97 -16.48 3.01
C PHE A 146 -10.50 -17.76 2.27
N PRO A 147 -10.06 -17.69 1.00
CA PRO A 147 -9.62 -18.88 0.26
C PRO A 147 -8.27 -19.34 0.81
N ARG A 148 -8.27 -20.27 1.77
CA ARG A 148 -7.07 -20.70 2.51
C ARG A 148 -5.91 -21.08 1.59
N ARG A 149 -6.15 -21.96 0.61
CA ARG A 149 -5.13 -22.40 -0.36
C ARG A 149 -4.46 -21.21 -1.07
N THR A 150 -5.26 -20.24 -1.54
CA THR A 150 -4.73 -19.04 -2.20
C THR A 150 -3.98 -18.11 -1.24
N LEU A 151 -4.49 -17.92 -0.02
CA LEU A 151 -3.82 -17.07 0.98
C LEU A 151 -2.47 -17.66 1.39
N ILE A 152 -2.43 -18.97 1.66
CA ILE A 152 -1.19 -19.70 2.01
C ILE A 152 -0.19 -19.61 0.87
N GLU A 153 -0.62 -19.85 -0.37
CA GLU A 153 0.26 -19.76 -1.54
C GLU A 153 0.85 -18.35 -1.72
N ARG A 154 0.03 -17.30 -1.52
CA ARG A 154 0.49 -15.91 -1.55
C ARG A 154 1.55 -15.64 -0.47
N VAL A 155 1.29 -16.06 0.77
CA VAL A 155 2.24 -15.89 1.88
C VAL A 155 3.55 -16.62 1.59
N ARG A 156 3.50 -17.87 1.08
CA ARG A 156 4.70 -18.63 0.70
C ARG A 156 5.53 -17.92 -0.37
N ARG A 157 4.88 -17.42 -1.42
CA ARG A 157 5.56 -16.68 -2.50
C ARG A 157 6.21 -15.39 -2.01
N ILE A 158 5.54 -14.65 -1.13
CA ILE A 158 6.09 -13.41 -0.58
C ILE A 158 7.25 -13.71 0.36
N ALA A 159 7.11 -14.72 1.22
CA ALA A 159 8.18 -15.13 2.14
C ALA A 159 9.47 -15.53 1.42
N ALA A 160 9.36 -16.12 0.22
CA ALA A 160 10.50 -16.45 -0.63
C ALA A 160 11.29 -15.21 -1.12
N LEU A 161 10.70 -14.01 -1.03
CA LEU A 161 11.35 -12.74 -1.40
C LEU A 161 12.05 -12.05 -0.22
N ARG A 162 12.07 -12.64 0.98
CA ARG A 162 12.60 -12.03 2.22
C ARG A 162 14.03 -11.51 2.10
N GLU A 163 14.89 -12.12 1.29
CA GLU A 163 16.29 -11.67 1.14
C GLU A 163 16.40 -10.29 0.46
N TYR A 164 15.37 -9.89 -0.29
CA TYR A 164 15.26 -8.61 -0.98
C TYR A 164 14.53 -7.54 -0.14
N VAL A 165 14.19 -7.84 1.12
CA VAL A 165 13.55 -6.89 2.03
C VAL A 165 14.56 -6.43 3.07
N TYR A 166 14.87 -5.14 3.09
CA TYR A 166 15.72 -4.56 4.12
C TYR A 166 14.97 -4.48 5.46
N ALA A 167 13.77 -3.92 5.43
CA ALA A 167 12.99 -3.70 6.63
C ALA A 167 11.50 -3.49 6.36
N VAL A 168 10.71 -3.71 7.41
CA VAL A 168 9.34 -3.24 7.55
C VAL A 168 9.28 -2.43 8.85
N TRP A 169 8.86 -1.16 8.79
CA TRP A 169 8.81 -0.29 9.95
C TRP A 169 7.39 0.17 10.28
N ASN A 170 7.12 0.30 11.57
CA ASN A 170 5.88 0.87 12.08
C ASN A 170 6.16 2.25 12.65
N VAL A 171 6.24 3.23 11.77
CA VAL A 171 6.60 4.63 12.06
C VAL A 171 5.85 5.54 11.10
N SER A 172 5.86 6.85 11.35
CA SER A 172 5.34 7.81 10.36
C SER A 172 6.22 7.84 9.10
N TRP A 173 5.71 8.40 8.00
CA TRP A 173 6.50 8.57 6.79
C TRP A 173 7.73 9.48 7.02
N GLU A 174 7.59 10.49 7.88
CA GLU A 174 8.67 11.43 8.24
C GLU A 174 9.79 10.70 9.00
N GLU A 175 9.41 9.95 10.02
CA GLU A 175 10.36 9.16 10.81
C GLU A 175 11.01 8.08 9.94
N GLY A 176 10.24 7.43 9.06
CA GLY A 176 10.77 6.48 8.07
C GLY A 176 11.83 7.11 7.16
N LEU A 177 11.60 8.32 6.67
CA LEU A 177 12.59 9.07 5.88
C LEU A 177 13.83 9.40 6.72
N GLN A 178 13.67 9.85 7.96
CA GLN A 178 14.78 10.13 8.88
C GLN A 178 15.62 8.87 9.17
N MET A 179 14.96 7.73 9.39
CA MET A 179 15.60 6.44 9.61
C MET A 179 16.39 5.99 8.38
N ILE A 180 15.85 6.14 7.16
CA ILE A 180 16.59 5.87 5.92
C ILE A 180 17.87 6.69 5.87
N ARG A 181 17.78 8.01 6.12
CA ARG A 181 18.95 8.89 6.15
C ARG A 181 19.97 8.51 7.22
N ALA A 182 19.50 8.05 8.38
CA ALA A 182 20.36 7.61 9.46
C ALA A 182 21.11 6.31 9.10
N GLU A 183 20.44 5.33 8.51
CA GLU A 183 21.06 4.07 8.10
C GLU A 183 21.97 4.23 6.86
N GLN A 184 21.65 5.17 5.96
CA GLN A 184 22.51 5.62 4.86
C GLN A 184 23.83 6.21 5.35
N ARG A 185 23.79 7.11 6.36
CA ARG A 185 24.98 7.68 7.01
C ARG A 185 25.85 6.62 7.69
N LYS A 186 25.25 5.52 8.14
CA LYS A 186 25.94 4.36 8.72
C LYS A 186 26.46 3.37 7.67
N GLY A 187 26.24 3.63 6.37
CA GLY A 187 26.63 2.73 5.28
C GLY A 187 25.82 1.42 5.20
N LYS A 188 24.65 1.35 5.85
CA LYS A 188 23.81 0.14 5.90
C LYS A 188 22.75 0.10 4.80
N LEU A 189 22.42 1.24 4.22
CA LEU A 189 21.53 1.37 3.07
C LEU A 189 22.26 2.06 1.91
N PRO A 190 21.89 1.74 0.65
CA PRO A 190 22.45 2.42 -0.51
C PRO A 190 22.10 3.91 -0.49
N ASN A 191 23.03 4.74 -0.95
CA ASN A 191 22.87 6.18 -1.08
C ASN A 191 22.44 6.59 -2.49
N ASP A 192 22.51 5.69 -3.46
CA ASP A 192 22.21 5.92 -4.86
C ASP A 192 20.96 5.17 -5.31
N LYS A 193 20.31 5.70 -6.34
CA LYS A 193 19.11 5.11 -6.97
C LYS A 193 18.03 4.70 -5.97
N VAL A 194 17.77 5.57 -4.99
CA VAL A 194 16.64 5.42 -4.08
C VAL A 194 15.38 5.93 -4.77
N PHE A 195 14.31 5.14 -4.70
CA PHE A 195 13.00 5.48 -5.24
C PHE A 195 11.94 5.44 -4.15
N PHE A 196 11.15 6.50 -4.03
CA PHE A 196 10.00 6.55 -3.13
C PHE A 196 8.71 6.48 -3.92
N TYR A 197 7.86 5.50 -3.62
CA TYR A 197 6.47 5.50 -4.06
C TYR A 197 5.56 5.89 -2.91
N LEU A 198 4.80 6.97 -3.08
CA LEU A 198 3.98 7.57 -2.05
C LEU A 198 2.50 7.53 -2.44
N ASP A 199 1.70 7.00 -1.53
CA ASP A 199 0.24 6.88 -1.65
C ASP A 199 -0.43 7.24 -0.33
N PRO A 200 -0.41 8.53 0.07
CA PRO A 200 -0.95 8.94 1.36
C PRO A 200 -2.48 8.75 1.42
N PRO A 201 -3.06 8.57 2.62
CA PRO A 201 -4.51 8.60 2.82
C PRO A 201 -5.16 9.87 2.26
N PHE A 202 -6.29 9.75 1.55
CA PHE A 202 -6.98 10.87 0.89
C PHE A 202 -7.92 11.66 1.82
N PHE A 203 -8.01 12.99 1.65
CA PHE A 203 -8.89 13.87 2.44
C PHE A 203 -10.36 13.44 2.52
N GLU A 204 -11.01 13.04 1.42
CA GLU A 204 -12.48 12.83 1.41
C GLU A 204 -12.93 11.43 1.86
N LYS A 205 -12.04 10.42 1.76
CA LYS A 205 -12.39 9.01 2.00
C LYS A 205 -11.54 8.34 3.08
N ALA A 206 -10.47 8.96 3.56
CA ALA A 206 -9.58 8.36 4.56
C ALA A 206 -10.33 8.04 5.85
N GLU A 207 -11.19 8.95 6.33
CA GLU A 207 -11.95 8.74 7.57
C GLU A 207 -12.80 7.47 7.54
N LYS A 208 -13.26 7.01 6.37
CA LYS A 208 -14.11 5.82 6.24
C LYS A 208 -13.33 4.54 5.93
N LEU A 209 -12.10 4.65 5.43
CA LEU A 209 -11.35 3.53 4.86
C LEU A 209 -10.13 3.11 5.69
N TYR A 210 -9.47 4.04 6.37
CA TYR A 210 -8.21 3.80 7.08
C TYR A 210 -8.36 4.03 8.59
N ARG A 211 -7.48 3.42 9.37
CA ARG A 211 -7.43 3.62 10.84
C ARG A 211 -6.70 4.89 11.26
N HIS A 212 -5.82 5.37 10.40
CA HIS A 212 -5.08 6.62 10.54
C HIS A 212 -5.40 7.52 9.35
N TYR A 213 -5.64 8.80 9.60
CA TYR A 213 -6.00 9.79 8.59
C TYR A 213 -4.88 10.84 8.47
N PHE A 214 -4.81 11.47 7.30
CA PHE A 214 -3.95 12.62 7.07
C PHE A 214 -4.75 13.91 7.31
N SER A 215 -4.21 14.81 8.12
CA SER A 215 -4.70 16.18 8.22
C SER A 215 -4.19 17.03 7.05
N GLU A 216 -4.76 18.21 6.86
CA GLU A 216 -4.24 19.19 5.90
C GLU A 216 -2.77 19.54 6.16
N ALA A 217 -2.39 19.67 7.45
CA ALA A 217 -1.01 19.91 7.85
C ALA A 217 -0.07 18.77 7.43
N ASP A 218 -0.52 17.51 7.54
CA ASP A 218 0.27 16.35 7.11
C ASP A 218 0.49 16.35 5.59
N HIS A 219 -0.54 16.72 4.81
CA HIS A 219 -0.44 16.84 3.36
C HIS A 219 0.52 17.97 2.94
N LEU A 220 0.51 19.10 3.66
CA LEU A 220 1.46 20.21 3.45
C LEU A 220 2.90 19.81 3.81
N ALA A 221 3.10 19.11 4.93
CA ALA A 221 4.40 18.61 5.35
C ALA A 221 4.98 17.63 4.31
N LEU A 222 4.15 16.70 3.82
CA LEU A 222 4.54 15.76 2.78
C LEU A 222 4.95 16.48 1.49
N ARG A 223 4.15 17.47 1.06
CA ARG A 223 4.48 18.30 -0.11
C ARG A 223 5.84 18.96 0.07
N ASP A 224 6.06 19.64 1.19
CA ASP A 224 7.27 20.42 1.41
C ASP A 224 8.51 19.53 1.46
N ALA A 225 8.40 18.33 2.03
CA ALA A 225 9.45 17.33 1.98
C ALA A 225 9.73 16.86 0.54
N LEU A 226 8.71 16.49 -0.24
CA LEU A 226 8.88 15.99 -1.62
C LEU A 226 9.45 17.05 -2.56
N LEU A 227 9.08 18.32 -2.38
CA LEU A 227 9.60 19.43 -3.17
C LEU A 227 11.06 19.80 -2.83
N GLN A 228 11.66 19.15 -1.83
CA GLN A 228 13.09 19.29 -1.49
C GLN A 228 13.87 17.98 -1.68
N LEU A 229 13.15 16.84 -1.75
CA LEU A 229 13.73 15.51 -1.86
C LEU A 229 14.47 15.31 -3.19
N GLN A 230 15.78 15.06 -3.11
CA GLN A 230 16.64 14.82 -4.28
C GLN A 230 16.50 13.41 -4.85
N ASP A 231 16.17 12.42 -4.00
CA ASP A 231 15.88 11.07 -4.45
C ASP A 231 14.68 11.07 -5.40
N LYS A 232 14.61 10.06 -6.28
CA LYS A 232 13.47 9.95 -7.20
C LYS A 232 12.22 9.54 -6.44
N TRP A 233 11.10 10.18 -6.75
CA TRP A 233 9.85 9.89 -6.08
C TRP A 233 8.67 9.94 -7.04
N LEU A 234 7.62 9.18 -6.75
CA LEU A 234 6.34 9.21 -7.43
C LEU A 234 5.22 9.22 -6.39
N LEU A 235 4.32 10.18 -6.51
CA LEU A 235 3.21 10.42 -5.62
C LEU A 235 1.89 10.21 -6.36
N SER A 236 0.97 9.50 -5.72
CA SER A 236 -0.39 9.23 -6.20
C SER A 236 -1.42 10.01 -5.39
N TYR A 237 -2.33 10.72 -6.07
CA TYR A 237 -3.51 11.35 -5.46
C TYR A 237 -4.79 11.02 -6.22
N ASP A 238 -5.93 10.89 -5.54
CA ASP A 238 -7.23 10.61 -6.16
C ASP A 238 -8.06 11.88 -6.47
N SER A 239 -7.52 13.07 -6.22
CA SER A 239 -8.19 14.36 -6.42
C SER A 239 -7.29 15.38 -7.13
N ALA A 240 -7.72 15.80 -8.32
CA ALA A 240 -7.05 16.85 -9.08
C ALA A 240 -7.15 18.23 -8.43
N GLU A 241 -8.26 18.51 -7.75
CA GLU A 241 -8.48 19.77 -7.04
C GLU A 241 -7.51 19.93 -5.87
N GLN A 242 -7.34 18.88 -5.07
CA GLN A 242 -6.40 18.89 -3.95
C GLN A 242 -4.96 19.01 -4.43
N VAL A 243 -4.61 18.35 -5.53
CA VAL A 243 -3.30 18.52 -6.15
C VAL A 243 -3.09 19.96 -6.62
N GLU A 244 -4.11 20.60 -7.19
CA GLU A 244 -4.02 22.00 -7.60
C GLU A 244 -3.79 22.93 -6.39
N VAL A 245 -4.56 22.75 -5.33
CA VAL A 245 -4.44 23.52 -4.07
C VAL A 245 -3.06 23.33 -3.44
N LEU A 246 -2.58 22.09 -3.34
CA LEU A 246 -1.34 21.78 -2.64
C LEU A 246 -0.09 22.07 -3.49
N TYR A 247 -0.10 21.64 -4.76
CA TYR A 247 1.09 21.60 -5.63
C TYR A 247 1.04 22.56 -6.81
N GLY A 248 -0.10 23.19 -7.15
CA GLY A 248 -0.27 24.01 -8.36
C GLY A 248 0.79 25.10 -8.50
N LYS A 249 1.04 25.88 -7.44
CA LYS A 249 2.12 26.89 -7.44
C LYS A 249 3.51 26.28 -7.63
N ALA A 250 3.77 25.13 -7.03
CA ALA A 250 5.07 24.47 -7.15
C ALA A 250 5.31 23.91 -8.56
N LEU A 251 4.25 23.37 -9.19
CA LEU A 251 4.25 22.90 -10.58
C LEU A 251 4.51 24.06 -11.55
N ALA A 252 3.81 25.19 -11.38
CA ALA A 252 3.99 26.38 -12.22
C ALA A 252 5.42 26.94 -12.15
N LEU A 253 6.09 26.79 -11.01
CA LEU A 253 7.48 27.22 -10.81
C LEU A 253 8.51 26.14 -11.16
N GLY A 254 8.10 24.95 -11.61
CA GLY A 254 9.01 23.84 -11.90
C GLY A 254 9.82 23.38 -10.68
N LYS A 255 9.30 23.56 -9.47
CA LYS A 255 10.05 23.28 -8.23
C LYS A 255 10.42 21.79 -8.15
N ASN A 256 11.68 21.50 -7.87
CA ASN A 256 12.25 20.14 -7.88
C ASN A 256 12.05 19.37 -9.21
N GLY A 257 11.87 20.08 -10.33
CA GLY A 257 11.55 19.44 -11.61
C GLY A 257 10.23 18.66 -11.60
N THR A 258 9.31 19.00 -10.69
CA THR A 258 8.08 18.24 -10.47
C THR A 258 7.20 18.27 -11.72
N LYS A 259 6.82 17.09 -12.18
CA LYS A 259 5.91 16.86 -13.31
C LYS A 259 4.59 16.30 -12.82
N ARG A 260 3.55 16.52 -13.62
CA ARG A 260 2.19 16.03 -13.42
C ARG A 260 1.78 15.14 -14.58
N SER A 261 1.09 14.04 -14.28
CA SER A 261 0.37 13.21 -15.25
C SER A 261 -1.00 12.88 -14.67
N ASP A 262 -2.06 13.12 -15.43
CA ASP A 262 -3.42 12.74 -15.05
C ASP A 262 -3.73 11.36 -15.65
N VAL A 263 -4.07 10.41 -14.79
CA VAL A 263 -4.32 9.03 -15.16
C VAL A 263 -5.78 8.69 -14.95
N GLU A 264 -6.47 8.29 -16.02
CA GLU A 264 -7.89 7.94 -15.97
C GLU A 264 -8.08 6.42 -15.99
N TRP A 265 -8.91 5.93 -15.07
CA TRP A 265 -9.22 4.52 -14.92
C TRP A 265 -10.73 4.29 -14.93
N LEU A 266 -11.19 3.31 -15.69
CA LEU A 266 -12.55 2.78 -15.51
C LEU A 266 -12.57 1.79 -14.33
N TYR A 267 -13.30 2.13 -13.27
CA TYR A 267 -13.64 1.22 -12.17
C TYR A 267 -14.99 0.56 -12.44
N SER A 268 -15.05 -0.78 -12.41
CA SER A 268 -16.33 -1.49 -12.41
C SER A 268 -16.85 -1.60 -10.97
N LEU A 269 -17.92 -0.89 -10.65
CA LEU A 269 -18.62 -1.02 -9.37
C LEU A 269 -19.60 -2.21 -9.39
N SER A 270 -20.06 -2.59 -10.59
CA SER A 270 -20.89 -3.77 -10.87
C SER A 270 -20.71 -4.20 -12.34
N LEU A 271 -21.33 -5.31 -12.75
CA LEU A 271 -21.39 -5.73 -14.17
C LEU A 271 -22.06 -4.69 -15.10
N ARG A 272 -22.75 -3.68 -14.54
CA ARG A 272 -23.56 -2.72 -15.30
C ARG A 272 -23.12 -1.25 -15.16
N GLU A 273 -22.26 -0.90 -14.21
CA GLU A 273 -21.82 0.48 -13.99
C GLU A 273 -20.30 0.60 -13.95
N ARG A 274 -19.76 1.41 -14.87
CA ARG A 274 -18.35 1.82 -14.90
C ARG A 274 -18.28 3.28 -14.48
N LYS A 275 -17.52 3.60 -13.44
CA LYS A 275 -17.21 4.97 -13.04
C LYS A 275 -15.79 5.30 -13.44
N LEU A 276 -15.56 6.46 -14.04
CA LEU A 276 -14.22 6.98 -14.27
C LEU A 276 -13.64 7.44 -12.92
N GLY A 277 -12.56 6.82 -12.47
CA GLY A 277 -11.72 7.37 -11.42
C GLY A 277 -10.55 8.08 -12.06
N LYS A 278 -10.25 9.29 -11.60
CA LYS A 278 -9.05 10.03 -12.01
C LYS A 278 -8.05 9.93 -10.88
N GLU A 279 -6.80 9.64 -11.22
CA GLU A 279 -5.68 9.64 -10.30
C GLU A 279 -4.63 10.60 -10.87
N VAL A 280 -4.15 11.52 -10.04
CA VAL A 280 -3.11 12.46 -10.43
C VAL A 280 -1.79 11.97 -9.90
N ILE A 281 -0.82 11.84 -10.80
CA ILE A 281 0.53 11.43 -10.51
C ILE A 281 1.45 12.64 -10.53
N LEU A 282 2.24 12.80 -9.46
CA LEU A 282 3.30 13.78 -9.37
C LEU A 282 4.66 13.08 -9.22
N SER A 283 5.72 13.64 -9.79
CA SER A 283 7.07 13.06 -9.68
C SER A 283 8.17 14.04 -10.07
N ASN A 284 9.39 13.88 -9.53
CA ASN A 284 10.61 14.53 -10.03
C ASN A 284 11.38 13.69 -11.07
N LEU A 285 10.74 12.68 -11.65
CA LEU A 285 11.27 11.93 -12.81
C LEU A 285 11.14 12.75 -14.09
N GLU A 286 12.01 12.44 -15.05
CA GLU A 286 12.11 13.19 -16.30
C GLU A 286 10.92 12.92 -17.22
N VAL A 287 10.42 11.68 -17.23
CA VAL A 287 9.32 11.27 -18.10
C VAL A 287 8.21 10.64 -17.26
N LEU A 288 6.98 11.12 -17.43
CA LEU A 288 5.79 10.42 -16.97
C LEU A 288 5.03 9.94 -18.21
N PRO A 289 4.82 8.63 -18.38
CA PRO A 289 4.14 8.11 -19.56
C PRO A 289 2.67 8.51 -19.54
N GLU A 290 2.09 8.72 -20.72
CA GLU A 290 0.64 8.78 -20.86
C GLU A 290 0.05 7.39 -20.59
N PHE A 291 -0.97 7.34 -19.74
CA PHE A 291 -1.63 6.07 -19.46
C PHE A 291 -2.68 5.76 -20.53
N ASN A 292 -2.28 5.00 -21.54
CA ASN A 292 -3.21 4.43 -22.50
C ASN A 292 -3.88 3.21 -21.87
N GLY A 293 -5.10 3.36 -21.34
CA GLY A 293 -5.88 2.31 -20.66
C GLY A 293 -6.32 1.10 -21.49
N ARG A 294 -5.52 0.75 -22.50
CA ARG A 294 -5.64 -0.42 -23.37
C ARG A 294 -4.54 -1.43 -23.05
N GLN A 295 -4.52 -2.00 -21.85
CA GLN A 295 -3.90 -3.30 -21.57
C GLN A 295 -4.73 -4.08 -20.55
#